data_AF-A0A537VUN4-F1
#
_entry.id   AF-A0A537VUN4-F1
#
_cell.length_a   1.000
_cell.length_b   1.000
_cell.length_c   1.000
_cell.angle_alpha   90.00
_cell.angle_beta   90.00
_cell.angle_gamma   90.00
#
_symmetry.space_group_name_H-M   'P 1'
#
loop_
_entity.id
_entity.type
_entity.pdbx_description
1 polymer ?
#
loop_
_entity_poly.entity_id
_entity_poly.type
_entity_poly.pdbx_seq_one_letter_code
_entity_poly.pdbx_strand_id
1 'polypeptide(L)' 'MFKALLIGFVVFLISTFPSTWLLMLFLGNVGVGVGYWGTLPLGVLVSMLLAGASSRSYIVAR' A
#
# COMPACT_ATOMS: atom_id res chain seq x y z
N MET A 1 -23.43 1.23 10.65
CA MET A 1 -22.38 2.13 10.09
C MET A 1 -20.98 1.71 10.54
N PHE A 2 -20.67 1.65 11.85
CA PHE A 2 -19.35 1.21 12.35
C PHE A 2 -18.85 -0.13 11.81
N LYS A 3 -19.75 -1.11 11.66
CA LYS A 3 -19.41 -2.44 11.14
C LYS A 3 -18.82 -2.38 9.73
N ALA A 4 -19.39 -1.55 8.85
CA ALA A 4 -18.90 -1.37 7.49
C ALA A 4 -17.54 -0.64 7.47
N LEU A 5 -17.37 0.35 8.35
CA LEU A 5 -16.11 1.08 8.48
C LEU A 5 -14.97 0.15 8.95
N LEU A 6 -15.25 -0.72 9.92
CA LEU A 6 -14.30 -1.70 10.43
C LEU A 6 -13.93 -2.74 9.37
N ILE A 7 -14.92 -3.24 8.62
CA ILE A 7 -14.66 -4.16 7.50
C ILE A 7 -13.79 -3.47 6.43
N GLY A 8 -14.13 -2.23 6.04
CA GLY A 8 -13.35 -1.46 5.09
C GLY A 8 -11.91 -1.23 5.55
N PHE A 9 -11.71 -0.94 6.83
CA PHE A 9 -10.38 -0.76 7.42
C PHE A 9 -9.55 -2.06 7.38
N VAL A 10 -10.15 -3.21 7.70
CA VAL A 10 -9.47 -4.51 7.63
C VAL A 10 -9.09 -4.84 6.18
N VAL A 11 -10.01 -4.64 5.23
CA VAL A 11 -9.73 -4.85 3.79
C VAL A 11 -8.61 -3.94 3.31
N PHE A 12 -8.63 -2.67 3.73
CA PHE A 12 -7.58 -1.71 3.41
C PHE A 12 -6.20 -2.19 3.90
N LEU A 13 -6.09 -2.63 5.15
CA LEU A 13 -4.84 -3.15 5.71
C LEU A 13 -4.34 -4.40 4.97
N ILE A 14 -5.23 -5.32 4.63
CA ILE A 14 -4.86 -6.55 3.90
C ILE A 14 -4.40 -6.20 2.47
N SER A 15 -5.08 -5.27 1.81
CA SER A 15 -4.74 -4.85 0.44
C SER A 15 -3.39 -4.13 0.37
N THR A 16 -3.04 -3.33 1.39
CA THR A 16 -1.76 -2.60 1.49
C THR A 16 -0.63 -3.43 2.10
N PHE A 17 -0.95 -4.58 2.71
CA PHE A 17 0.02 -5.51 3.30
C PHE A 17 1.19 -5.89 2.37
N PRO A 18 0.99 -6.35 1.12
CA PRO A 18 2.10 -6.77 0.26
C PRO A 18 3.08 -5.65 -0.05
N SER A 19 2.58 -4.44 -0.35
CA SER A 19 3.42 -3.25 -0.57
C SER A 19 4.20 -2.89 0.69
N THR A 20 3.54 -2.88 1.85
CA THR A 20 4.17 -2.51 3.13
C THR A 20 5.26 -3.51 3.53
N TRP A 21 5.04 -4.81 3.30
CA TRP A 21 6.03 -5.83 3.58
C TRP A 21 7.26 -5.73 2.68
N LEU A 22 7.07 -5.55 1.37
CA LEU A 22 8.17 -5.35 0.42
C LEU A 22 8.97 -4.09 0.75
N LEU A 23 8.28 -3.00 1.11
CA LEU A 23 8.93 -1.76 1.55
C LEU A 23 9.74 -1.98 2.83
N MET A 24 9.22 -2.74 3.80
CA MET A 24 9.92 -3.03 5.05
C MET A 24 11.20 -3.84 4.80
N LEU A 25 11.14 -4.83 3.90
CA LEU A 25 12.31 -5.59 3.47
C LEU A 25 13.34 -4.67 2.78
N PHE A 26 12.90 -3.79 1.89
CA PHE A 26 13.79 -2.81 1.25
C PHE A 26 14.47 -1.90 2.28
N LEU A 27 13.69 -1.29 3.18
CA LEU A 27 14.21 -0.41 4.21
C LEU A 27 15.19 -1.16 5.13
N GLY A 28 14.91 -2.41 5.48
CA GLY A 28 15.83 -3.28 6.21
C GLY A 28 17.17 -3.50 5.50
N ASN A 29 17.17 -3.60 4.16
CA ASN A 29 18.41 -3.72 3.38
C ASN A 29 19.22 -2.42 3.31
N VAL A 30 18.59 -1.26 3.48
CA VAL A 30 19.26 0.07 3.49
C VAL A 30 19.62 0.51 4.92
N GLY A 31 19.52 -0.40 5.91
CA GLY A 31 19.85 -0.12 7.31
C GLY A 31 18.76 0.61 8.09
N VAL A 32 17.56 0.77 7.51
CA VAL A 32 16.39 1.38 8.16
C VAL A 32 15.45 0.28 8.63
N GLY A 33 15.75 -0.31 9.79
CA GLY A 33 15.00 -1.42 10.39
C GLY A 33 13.74 -1.00 11.14
N VAL A 34 12.74 -0.49 10.44
CA VAL A 34 11.43 -0.14 11.04
C VAL A 34 10.44 -1.31 10.93
N GLY A 35 9.62 -1.50 11.97
CA GLY A 35 8.57 -2.52 11.95
C GLY A 35 7.37 -2.16 11.06
N TYR A 36 6.41 -3.08 10.95
CA TYR A 36 5.21 -2.92 10.11
C TYR A 36 4.48 -1.60 10.36
N TRP A 37 4.17 -1.30 11.63
CA TRP A 37 3.44 -0.08 11.99
C TRP A 37 4.21 1.22 11.69
N GLY A 38 5.54 1.19 11.72
CA GLY A 38 6.38 2.32 11.31
C GLY A 38 6.47 2.47 9.79
N THR A 39 6.37 1.35 9.06
CA THR A 39 6.44 1.31 7.59
C THR A 39 5.09 1.61 6.93
N LEU A 40 3.98 1.35 7.63
CA LEU A 40 2.62 1.41 7.11
C LEU A 40 2.26 2.74 6.43
N PRO A 41 2.57 3.94 6.98
CA PRO A 41 2.25 5.19 6.31
C PRO A 41 2.87 5.30 4.91
N LEU A 42 4.14 4.92 4.76
CA LEU A 42 4.81 4.88 3.45
C LEU A 42 4.31 3.72 2.59
N GLY A 43 3.99 2.57 3.17
CA GLY A 43 3.43 1.42 2.45
C GLY A 43 2.09 1.74 1.75
N VAL A 44 1.26 2.58 2.37
CA VAL A 44 0.04 3.11 1.76
C VAL A 44 0.36 3.98 0.54
N LEU A 45 1.34 4.90 0.66
CA LEU A 45 1.77 5.76 -0.46
C LEU A 45 2.35 4.93 -1.62
N VAL A 46 3.17 3.92 -1.32
CA VAL A 46 3.70 3.00 -2.33
C VAL A 46 2.59 2.19 -2.99
N SER A 47 1.55 1.78 -2.25
CA SER A 47 0.39 1.09 -2.84
C SER A 47 -0.38 1.99 -3.81
N MET A 48 -0.54 3.27 -3.48
CA MET A 48 -1.15 4.25 -4.39
C MET A 48 -0.30 4.46 -5.65
N LEU A 49 1.02 4.56 -5.48
CA LEU A 49 1.96 4.66 -6.59
C LEU A 49 1.88 3.43 -7.52
N LEU A 50 1.89 2.23 -6.94
CA LEU A 50 1.79 0.97 -7.68
C LEU A 50 0.46 0.85 -8.43
N ALA A 51 -0.64 1.25 -7.81
CA ALA A 51 -1.95 1.27 -8.46
C ALA A 51 -1.98 2.24 -9.65
N GLY A 52 -1.41 3.44 -9.49
CA GLY A 52 -1.29 4.43 -10.57
C GLY A 52 -0.39 3.94 -11.71
N ALA A 53 0.79 3.42 -11.38
CA ALA A 53 1.75 2.91 -12.37
C ALA A 53 1.24 1.66 -13.11
N SER A 54 0.39 0.86 -12.48
CA SER A 54 -0.20 -0.34 -13.09
C SER A 54 -1.51 -0.06 -13.85
N SER A 55 -1.99 1.19 -13.85
CA SER A 55 -3.23 1.55 -14.53
C SER A 55 -3.06 1.52 -16.05
N ARG A 56 -4.05 0.96 -16.77
CA ARG A 56 -4.03 0.91 -18.24
C ARG A 56 -4.43 2.26 -18.80
N SER A 57 -3.53 2.89 -19.56
CA SER A 57 -3.84 4.11 -20.32
C SER A 57 -4.76 3.75 -21.49
N TYR A 58 -6.02 4.18 -21.44
CA TYR A 58 -6.89 4.11 -22.61
C TYR A 58 -6.78 5.43 -23.38
N ILE A 59 -6.42 5.34 -24.66
CA ILE A 59 -6.57 6.47 -25.58
C ILE A 59 -8.07 6.56 -25.87
N VAL A 60 -8.73 7.63 -25.39
CA VAL A 60 -10.08 7.95 -25.84
C VAL A 60 -9.96 8.37 -27.30
N ALA A 61 -10.17 7.43 -28.21
CA ALA A 61 -10.33 7.73 -29.62
C ALA A 61 -11.58 8.63 -29.74
N ARG A 62 -11.34 9.86 -30.19
CA ARG A 62 -12.39 10.83 -30.53
C ARG A 62 -13.11 10.38 -31.79
#